data_AF-A0A956ZIW2-F1
#
_entry.id   AF-A0A956ZIW2-F1
#
_cell.length_a   1.000
_cell.length_b   1.000
_cell.length_c   1.000
_cell.angle_alpha   90.00
_cell.angle_beta   90.00
_cell.angle_gamma   90.00
#
_symmetry.space_group_name_H-M   'P 1'
#
loop_
_entity.id
_entity.type
_entity.pdbx_description
1 polymer ?
#
loop_
_entity_poly.entity_id
_entity_poly.type
_entity_poly.pdbx_seq_one_letter_code
_entity_poly.pdbx_strand_id
1 'polypeptide(L)'
;MAELELQDRAYLRINQYFIERGFGPHYTELAADLGLQPDEGRALMREVIESGIPAWQHPGTDYIVSFPPFNSMPTQYRISVDGNQRWFAQ
;
A
#
# COMPACT_ATOMS: atom_id res chain seq x y z
N MET A 1 10.41 -14.10 -12.84
CA MET A 1 9.30 -14.83 -12.17
C MET A 1 9.32 -14.57 -10.68
N ALA A 2 10.38 -14.92 -9.95
CA ALA A 2 10.48 -14.65 -8.50
C ALA A 2 10.30 -13.16 -8.11
N GLU A 3 10.77 -12.22 -8.93
CA GLU A 3 10.59 -10.78 -8.69
C GLU A 3 9.12 -10.33 -8.82
N LEU A 4 8.41 -10.82 -9.83
CA LEU A 4 6.97 -10.57 -9.99
C LEU A 4 6.16 -11.21 -8.85
N GLU A 5 6.50 -12.43 -8.43
CA GLU A 5 5.87 -13.07 -7.28
C GLU A 5 6.09 -12.27 -5.98
N LEU A 6 7.26 -11.65 -5.82
CA LEU A 6 7.55 -10.79 -4.67
C LEU A 6 6.75 -9.49 -4.72
N GLN A 7 6.63 -8.87 -5.89
CA GLN A 7 5.80 -7.68 -6.11
C GLN A 7 4.31 -7.97 -5.86
N ASP A 8 3.81 -9.13 -6.30
CA ASP A 8 2.43 -9.57 -6.05
C ASP A 8 2.17 -9.76 -4.55
N ARG A 9 3.12 -10.37 -3.83
CA ARG A 9 3.03 -10.51 -2.36
C ARG A 9 3.02 -9.16 -1.66
N ALA A 10 3.86 -8.23 -2.09
CA ALA A 10 3.89 -6.87 -1.55
C ALA A 10 2.57 -6.13 -1.83
N TYR A 11 2.05 -6.22 -3.05
CA TYR A 11 0.76 -5.64 -3.43
C TYR A 11 -0.40 -6.17 -2.56
N LEU A 12 -0.47 -7.49 -2.37
CA LEU A 12 -1.46 -8.12 -1.50
C LEU A 12 -1.29 -7.64 -0.05
N ARG A 13 -0.06 -7.57 0.46
CA ARG A 13 0.18 -7.18 1.83
C ARG A 13 -0.20 -5.72 2.08
N ILE A 14 0.14 -4.80 1.17
CA ILE A 14 -0.27 -3.39 1.27
C ILE A 14 -1.79 -3.28 1.35
N ASN A 15 -2.54 -4.01 0.51
CA ASN A 15 -4.01 -4.04 0.56
C ASN A 15 -4.55 -4.53 1.92
N GLN A 16 -3.95 -5.57 2.48
CA GLN A 16 -4.33 -6.09 3.80
C GLN A 16 -4.14 -5.04 4.90
N TYR A 17 -3.05 -4.27 4.89
CA TYR A 17 -2.86 -3.15 5.81
C TYR A 17 -3.98 -2.12 5.70
N PHE A 18 -4.36 -1.75 4.47
CA PHE A 18 -5.48 -0.85 4.27
C PHE A 18 -6.74 -1.40 4.94
N ILE A 19 -7.13 -2.65 4.67
CA ILE A 19 -8.31 -3.29 5.26
C ILE A 19 -8.24 -3.37 6.79
N GLU A 20 -7.13 -3.85 7.33
CA GLU A 20 -6.94 -4.10 8.76
C GLU A 20 -6.89 -2.78 9.57
N ARG A 21 -6.14 -1.79 9.07
CA ARG A 21 -5.73 -0.62 9.86
C ARG A 21 -6.34 0.70 9.40
N GLY A 22 -6.80 0.79 8.16
CA GLY A 22 -7.28 2.04 7.57
C GLY A 22 -6.25 2.76 6.69
N PHE A 23 -5.00 2.32 6.68
CA PHE A 23 -3.88 2.97 5.97
C PHE A 23 -2.83 1.93 5.55
N GLY A 24 -2.00 2.25 4.55
CA GLY A 24 -0.93 1.37 4.06
C GLY A 24 0.26 1.26 5.02
N PRO A 25 1.12 0.23 4.87
CA PRO A 25 2.29 0.03 5.72
C PRO A 25 3.35 1.10 5.48
N HIS A 26 4.21 1.34 6.47
CA HIS A 26 5.54 1.91 6.22
C HIS A 26 6.46 0.86 5.59
N TYR A 27 7.47 1.26 4.80
CA TYR A 27 8.34 0.30 4.10
C TYR A 27 9.08 -0.66 5.04
N THR A 28 9.38 -0.22 6.27
CA THR A 28 10.00 -1.08 7.29
C THR A 28 9.05 -2.17 7.78
N GLU A 29 7.75 -1.91 7.85
CA GLU A 29 6.74 -2.91 8.22
C GLU A 29 6.55 -3.90 7.08
N LEU A 30 6.49 -3.41 5.84
CA LEU A 30 6.43 -4.27 4.66
C LEU A 30 7.67 -5.16 4.54
N ALA A 31 8.87 -4.62 4.78
CA ALA A 31 10.12 -5.36 4.82
C ALA A 31 10.06 -6.50 5.85
N ALA A 32 9.66 -6.18 7.08
CA ALA A 32 9.54 -7.17 8.16
C ALA A 32 8.56 -8.30 7.80
N ASP A 33 7.39 -7.96 7.24
CA ASP A 33 6.37 -8.94 6.85
C ASP A 33 6.81 -9.85 5.69
N LEU A 34 7.73 -9.38 4.85
CA LEU A 34 8.26 -10.14 3.72
C LEU A 34 9.61 -10.82 4.00
N GLY A 35 10.19 -10.60 5.19
CA GLY A 35 11.50 -11.13 5.57
C GLY A 35 12.67 -10.46 4.83
N LEU A 36 12.53 -9.19 4.50
CA LEU A 36 13.50 -8.37 3.77
C LEU A 36 14.22 -7.40 4.69
N GLN A 37 15.38 -6.90 4.25
CA GLN A 37 16.02 -5.77 4.90
C GLN A 37 15.25 -4.46 4.61
N PRO A 38 15.35 -3.44 5.48
CA PRO A 38 14.62 -2.18 5.30
C PRO A 38 14.82 -1.52 3.92
N ASP A 39 16.05 -1.49 3.42
CA ASP A 39 16.37 -0.88 2.12
C ASP A 39 15.74 -1.66 0.95
N GLU A 40 15.70 -2.99 1.04
CA GLU A 40 15.05 -3.87 0.05
C GLU A 40 13.54 -3.67 0.06
N GLY A 41 12.90 -3.59 1.24
CA GLY A 41 11.47 -3.31 1.35
C GLY A 41 11.10 -1.91 0.87
N ARG A 42 12.00 -0.93 1.03
CA ARG A 42 11.81 0.42 0.47
C ARG A 42 11.85 0.40 -1.06
N ALA A 43 12.83 -0.28 -1.65
CA ALA A 43 12.93 -0.44 -3.10
C ALA A 43 11.69 -1.16 -3.65
N LEU A 44 11.29 -2.28 -3.03
CA LEU A 44 10.13 -3.07 -3.44
C LEU A 44 8.82 -2.26 -3.35
N MET A 45 8.62 -1.50 -2.27
CA MET A 45 7.44 -0.64 -2.14
C MET A 45 7.38 0.38 -3.28
N ARG A 46 8.53 1.00 -3.61
CA ARG A 46 8.62 1.97 -4.70
C ARG A 46 8.33 1.31 -6.05
N GLU A 47 8.87 0.14 -6.32
CA GLU A 47 8.61 -0.62 -7.55
C GLU A 47 7.12 -0.95 -7.72
N VAL A 48 6.45 -1.39 -6.66
CA VAL A 48 5.00 -1.67 -6.69
C VAL A 48 4.20 -0.41 -6.96
N ILE A 49 4.57 0.72 -6.34
CA ILE A 49 3.87 2.00 -6.57
C ILE A 49 4.12 2.52 -7.99
N GLU A 50 5.32 2.33 -8.53
CA GLU A 50 5.72 2.75 -9.87
C GLU A 50 5.33 1.73 -10.97
N SER A 51 4.64 0.63 -10.63
CA SER A 51 4.30 -0.48 -11.55
C SER A 51 3.20 -0.14 -12.56
N GLY A 52 2.76 1.12 -12.63
CA GLY A 52 1.66 1.58 -13.50
C GLY A 52 0.27 1.53 -12.85
N ILE A 53 0.17 1.16 -11.57
CA ILE A 53 -1.06 1.32 -10.80
C ILE A 53 -1.23 2.78 -10.35
N PRO A 54 -2.47 3.29 -10.21
CA PRO A 54 -2.69 4.63 -9.67
C PRO A 54 -2.50 4.62 -8.15
N ALA A 55 -1.25 4.55 -7.69
CA ALA A 55 -0.85 4.61 -6.29
C ALA A 55 0.08 5.81 -6.03
N TRP A 56 0.00 6.39 -4.83
CA TRP A 56 0.81 7.56 -4.47
C TRP A 56 1.23 7.54 -3.00
N GLN A 57 2.43 8.07 -2.76
CA GLN A 57 2.92 8.43 -1.42
C GLN A 57 2.68 9.91 -1.14
N HIS A 58 2.51 10.25 0.14
CA HIS A 58 2.44 11.65 0.55
C HIS A 58 3.80 12.33 0.28
N PRO A 59 3.82 13.52 -0.36
CA PRO A 59 5.07 14.23 -0.64
C PRO A 59 5.92 14.44 0.62
N GLY A 60 7.22 14.20 0.49
CA GLY A 60 8.19 14.38 1.59
C GLY A 60 8.14 13.32 2.69
N THR A 61 7.39 12.23 2.48
CA THR A 61 7.31 11.10 3.42
C THR A 61 7.39 9.78 2.68
N ASP A 62 7.45 8.67 3.41
CA ASP A 62 7.32 7.32 2.84
C ASP A 62 5.91 6.72 3.02
N TYR A 63 4.91 7.52 3.45
CA TYR A 63 3.55 7.04 3.71
C TYR A 63 2.73 6.90 2.43
N ILE A 64 2.09 5.76 2.24
CA ILE A 64 1.14 5.52 1.16
C ILE A 64 -0.19 6.21 1.50
N VAL A 65 -0.63 7.13 0.63
CA VAL A 65 -1.91 7.83 0.79
C VAL A 65 -3.00 7.27 -0.10
N SER A 66 -2.63 6.64 -1.21
CA SER A 66 -3.56 6.07 -2.16
C SER A 66 -2.96 4.80 -2.75
N PHE A 67 -3.74 3.73 -2.71
CA PHE A 67 -3.41 2.42 -3.24
C PHE A 67 -4.71 1.72 -3.65
N PRO A 68 -4.95 1.46 -4.95
CA PRO A 68 -6.26 1.04 -5.42
C PRO A 68 -6.79 -0.21 -4.70
N PRO A 69 -8.07 -0.22 -4.28
CA PRO A 69 -9.09 0.82 -4.49
C PRO A 69 -9.10 1.94 -3.43
N PHE A 70 -8.22 1.89 -2.44
CA PHE A 70 -8.24 2.74 -1.25
C PHE A 70 -7.51 4.08 -1.40
N ASN A 71 -8.04 5.07 -0.72
CA ASN A 71 -7.44 6.39 -0.50
C ASN A 71 -7.69 6.79 0.95
N SER A 72 -6.62 7.16 1.66
CA SER A 72 -6.66 7.60 3.06
C SER A 72 -7.08 9.08 3.18
N MET A 73 -7.01 9.84 2.08
CA MET A 73 -7.46 11.23 2.02
C MET A 73 -8.94 11.31 1.58
N PRO A 74 -9.73 12.22 2.16
CA PRO A 74 -11.13 12.38 1.78
C PRO A 74 -11.33 12.69 0.30
N THR A 75 -12.17 11.90 -0.35
CA THR A 75 -12.75 12.18 -1.68
C THR A 75 -14.28 12.09 -1.61
N GLN A 76 -14.96 12.31 -2.74
CA GLN A 76 -16.43 12.16 -2.80
C GLN A 76 -16.87 10.69 -2.76
N TYR A 77 -15.96 9.75 -3.06
CA TYR A 77 -16.27 8.33 -3.14
C TYR A 77 -15.87 7.65 -1.84
N ARG A 78 -16.83 7.24 -1.01
CA ARG A 78 -16.56 6.55 0.25
C ARG A 78 -16.56 5.04 0.04
N ILE A 79 -15.57 4.36 0.62
CA ILE A 79 -15.46 2.90 0.60
C ILE A 79 -15.63 2.37 2.03
N SER A 80 -16.44 1.32 2.14
CA SER A 80 -16.53 0.49 3.35
C SER A 80 -16.08 -0.93 3.07
N VAL A 81 -15.39 -1.54 4.03
CA VAL A 81 -15.05 -2.96 4.05
C VAL A 81 -15.69 -3.57 5.28
N ASP A 82 -16.47 -4.63 5.11
CA ASP A 82 -17.22 -5.30 6.18
C ASP A 82 -18.05 -4.34 7.06
N GLY A 83 -18.70 -3.37 6.42
CA GLY A 83 -19.51 -2.34 7.09
C GLY A 83 -18.72 -1.22 7.78
N ASN A 84 -17.40 -1.30 7.84
CA ASN A 84 -16.54 -0.25 8.39
C ASN A 84 -16.16 0.76 7.30
N GLN A 85 -16.60 2.01 7.42
CA GLN A 85 -16.20 3.08 6.50
C GLN A 85 -14.96 3.80 7.04
N ARG A 86 -13.79 3.54 6.43
CA ARG A 86 -12.52 4.20 6.78
C ARG A 86 -11.81 4.83 5.58
N TRP A 87 -12.19 4.45 4.37
CA TRP A 87 -11.45 4.77 3.15
C TRP A 87 -12.31 5.52 2.15
N PHE A 88 -11.62 6.06 1.16
CA PHE A 88 -12.20 6.68 -0.02
C PHE A 88 -11.69 5.98 -1.29
N ALA A 89 -12.36 6.19 -2.42
CA ALA A 89 -11.85 5.86 -3.75
C ALA A 89 -11.21 7.11 -4.40
N GLN A 90 -10.69 6.98 -5.61
CA GLN A 90 -10.09 8.08 -6.39
C GLN A 90 -11.12 8.81 -7.25
#